data_AF-A0A9P0D5R8-F1
#
_entry.id   AF-A0A9P0D5R8-F1
#
_cell.length_a   1.000
_cell.length_b   1.000
_cell.length_c   1.000
_cell.angle_alpha   90.00
_cell.angle_beta   90.00
_cell.angle_gamma   90.00
#
_symmetry.space_group_name_H-M   'P 1'
#
loop_
_entity.id
_entity.type
_entity.pdbx_description
1 polymer ?
#
loop_
_entity_poly.entity_id
_entity_poly.type
_entity_poly.pdbx_seq_one_letter_code
_entity_poly.pdbx_strand_id
1 'polypeptide(L)'
;MSEGRQCLVNNIIKQLQHAVQRTIYVNDSVDDLQKGLLNSINHVFGDHFECQNDCQEAGNINNTILEEYGILYHIKAALDRVVMLAENLIGNETSNKAEMFMSLLAKYNAGKRLNLITRGSFETQANIAVLRYNKGINWHADSWRNITDTEEGENLKIFLKRMVAKEQSRKQLVNKNISKTESSTGSKQTKKSHNTDYGPSVPATVSVAVNL
;
A
#
# COMPACT_ATOMS: atom_id res chain seq x y z
N MET A 1 -6.77 -26.67 -22.51
CA MET A 1 -6.72 -25.34 -21.85
C MET A 1 -7.77 -24.48 -22.53
N SER A 2 -8.76 -23.95 -21.80
CA SER A 2 -9.87 -23.20 -22.39
C SER A 2 -9.36 -21.94 -23.10
N GLU A 3 -9.79 -21.73 -24.35
CA GLU A 3 -9.36 -20.64 -25.24
C GLU A 3 -9.45 -19.25 -24.58
N GLY A 4 -10.44 -19.02 -23.71
CA GLY A 4 -10.56 -17.78 -22.95
C GLY A 4 -9.38 -17.46 -22.00
N ARG A 5 -8.64 -18.45 -21.48
CA ARG A 5 -7.43 -18.18 -20.66
C ARG A 5 -6.26 -17.65 -21.50
N GLN A 6 -6.26 -17.92 -22.81
CA GLN A 6 -5.24 -17.38 -23.71
C GLN A 6 -5.45 -15.89 -23.97
N CYS A 7 -6.67 -15.38 -23.81
CA CYS A 7 -6.99 -13.95 -23.93
C CYS A 7 -6.45 -13.11 -22.76
N LEU A 8 -6.29 -13.69 -21.57
CA LEU A 8 -5.71 -13.02 -20.40
C LEU A 8 -4.21 -13.32 -20.28
N VAL A 9 -3.44 -12.82 -21.25
CA VAL A 9 -1.98 -12.86 -21.17
C VAL A 9 -1.51 -11.93 -20.04
N ASN A 10 -0.42 -12.30 -19.36
CA ASN A 10 0.19 -11.51 -18.28
C ASN A 10 0.39 -10.01 -18.63
N ASN A 11 0.57 -9.68 -19.91
CA ASN A 11 0.69 -8.28 -20.34
C ASN A 11 -0.62 -7.49 -20.14
N ILE A 12 -1.75 -8.05 -20.57
CA ILE A 12 -3.07 -7.44 -20.43
C ILE A 12 -3.44 -7.28 -18.95
N ILE A 13 -3.14 -8.30 -18.13
CA ILE A 13 -3.37 -8.22 -16.68
C ILE A 13 -2.59 -7.06 -16.07
N LYS A 14 -1.33 -6.86 -16.48
CA LYS A 14 -0.51 -5.72 -16.00
C LYS A 14 -1.07 -4.39 -16.49
N GLN A 15 -1.52 -4.29 -17.74
CA GLN A 15 -2.14 -3.08 -18.27
C GLN A 15 -3.39 -2.68 -17.49
N LEU A 16 -4.28 -3.65 -17.19
CA LEU A 16 -5.44 -3.44 -16.32
C LEU A 16 -5.04 -2.94 -14.93
N GLN A 17 -4.03 -3.56 -14.31
CA GLN A 17 -3.52 -3.13 -13.01
C GLN A 17 -2.95 -1.71 -13.06
N HIS A 18 -2.19 -1.36 -14.09
CA HIS A 18 -1.62 -0.03 -14.25
C HIS A 18 -2.70 1.04 -14.49
N ALA A 19 -3.73 0.76 -15.28
CA ALA A 19 -4.83 1.67 -15.52
C ALA A 19 -5.60 1.99 -14.23
N VAL A 20 -5.90 0.96 -13.43
CA VAL A 20 -6.54 1.10 -12.11
C VAL A 20 -5.64 1.87 -11.13
N GLN A 21 -4.34 1.57 -11.08
CA GLN A 21 -3.43 2.28 -10.19
C GLN A 21 -3.31 3.77 -10.57
N ARG A 22 -3.19 4.06 -11.86
CA ARG A 22 -3.10 5.44 -12.36
C ARG A 22 -4.34 6.26 -11.97
N THR A 23 -5.53 5.69 -12.16
CA THR A 23 -6.79 6.35 -11.79
C THR A 23 -6.87 6.64 -10.29
N ILE A 24 -6.40 5.73 -9.43
CA ILE A 24 -6.33 5.95 -7.97
C ILE A 24 -5.40 7.11 -7.60
N TYR A 25 -4.25 7.28 -8.27
CA TYR A 25 -3.29 8.33 -7.91
C TYR A 25 -3.57 9.70 -8.53
N VAL A 26 -4.36 9.78 -9.60
CA VAL A 26 -4.63 11.02 -10.33
C VAL A 26 -5.88 11.74 -9.83
N ASN A 27 -6.87 11.01 -9.32
CA ASN A 27 -8.14 11.58 -8.93
C ASN A 27 -8.19 11.91 -7.43
N ASP A 28 -8.61 13.14 -7.12
CA ASP A 28 -8.82 13.61 -5.74
C ASP A 28 -10.30 13.54 -5.30
N SER A 29 -11.22 13.34 -6.23
CA SER A 29 -12.68 13.28 -6.01
C SER A 29 -13.21 11.84 -6.11
N VAL A 30 -14.14 11.47 -5.22
CA VAL A 30 -14.75 10.13 -5.16
C VAL A 30 -15.50 9.82 -6.45
N ASP A 31 -16.32 10.74 -6.92
CA ASP A 31 -17.16 10.54 -8.10
C ASP A 31 -16.32 10.36 -9.37
N ASP A 32 -15.24 11.15 -9.49
CA ASP A 32 -14.32 11.08 -10.64
C ASP A 32 -13.47 9.81 -10.58
N LEU A 33 -13.06 9.38 -9.38
CA LEU A 33 -12.37 8.11 -9.19
C LEU A 33 -13.26 6.92 -9.59
N GLN A 34 -14.52 6.89 -9.15
CA GLN A 34 -15.45 5.81 -9.50
C GLN A 34 -15.66 5.71 -11.01
N LYS A 35 -15.90 6.85 -11.68
CA LYS A 35 -16.03 6.91 -13.15
C LYS A 35 -14.74 6.46 -13.85
N GLY A 36 -13.59 6.94 -13.39
CA GLY A 36 -12.29 6.56 -13.93
C GLY A 36 -11.98 5.07 -13.78
N LEU A 37 -12.33 4.49 -12.63
CA LEU A 37 -12.18 3.05 -12.39
C LEU A 37 -13.07 2.23 -13.32
N LEU A 38 -14.35 2.58 -13.47
CA LEU A 38 -15.28 1.89 -14.38
C LEU A 38 -14.79 1.94 -15.84
N ASN A 39 -14.28 3.09 -16.26
CA ASN A 39 -13.73 3.27 -17.60
C ASN A 39 -12.34 2.61 -17.79
N SER A 40 -11.64 2.22 -16.71
CA SER A 40 -10.28 1.65 -16.81
C SER A 40 -10.22 0.34 -17.63
N ILE A 41 -11.28 -0.47 -17.58
CA ILE A 41 -11.38 -1.71 -18.36
C ILE A 41 -11.57 -1.37 -19.84
N ASN A 42 -12.52 -0.48 -20.14
CA ASN A 42 -12.83 -0.03 -21.50
C ASN A 42 -11.58 0.58 -22.15
N HIS A 43 -10.87 1.43 -21.40
CA HIS A 43 -9.61 2.04 -21.81
C HIS A 43 -8.54 1.00 -22.22
N VAL A 44 -8.33 -0.06 -21.44
CA VAL A 44 -7.32 -1.08 -21.77
C VAL A 44 -7.69 -1.91 -22.99
N PHE A 45 -9.00 -2.09 -23.23
CA PHE A 45 -9.49 -2.80 -24.41
C PHE A 45 -9.74 -1.89 -25.62
N GLY A 46 -9.39 -0.61 -25.54
CA GLY A 46 -9.41 0.32 -26.68
C GLY A 46 -10.72 1.09 -26.87
N ASP A 47 -11.70 0.96 -25.95
CA ASP A 47 -12.89 1.81 -25.94
C ASP A 47 -12.61 3.06 -25.11
N HIS A 48 -12.47 4.19 -25.81
CA HIS A 48 -12.05 5.46 -25.25
C HIS A 48 -13.19 6.48 -25.11
N PHE A 49 -14.46 6.06 -25.24
CA PHE A 49 -15.60 6.99 -25.25
C PHE A 49 -15.68 7.90 -24.01
N GLU A 50 -15.30 7.41 -22.84
CA GLU A 50 -15.37 8.13 -21.56
C GLU A 50 -13.98 8.59 -21.03
N CYS A 51 -12.93 8.55 -21.86
CA CYS A 51 -11.59 8.95 -21.43
C CYS A 51 -11.42 10.48 -21.40
N GLN A 52 -11.06 11.05 -20.24
CA GLN A 52 -10.92 12.51 -20.04
C GLN A 52 -9.60 13.13 -20.57
N ASN A 53 -8.54 12.36 -20.84
CA ASN A 53 -7.24 12.89 -21.30
C ASN A 53 -6.60 12.02 -22.40
N ASP A 54 -5.84 12.67 -23.28
CA ASP A 54 -5.12 12.20 -24.49
C ASP A 54 -4.71 10.71 -24.51
N CYS A 55 -5.66 9.83 -24.81
CA CYS A 55 -5.40 8.43 -25.14
C CYS A 55 -4.93 8.39 -26.61
N GLN A 56 -3.61 8.36 -26.83
CA GLN A 56 -3.00 8.48 -28.16
C GLN A 56 -3.01 7.20 -29.00
N GLU A 57 -3.47 6.07 -28.46
CA GLU A 57 -3.48 4.79 -29.17
C GLU A 57 -4.90 4.23 -29.21
N ALA A 58 -5.57 4.40 -30.34
CA ALA A 58 -6.82 3.72 -30.63
C ALA A 58 -6.56 2.20 -30.71
N GLY A 59 -6.75 1.52 -29.58
CA GLY A 59 -6.66 0.07 -29.50
C GLY A 59 -7.76 -0.55 -30.37
N ASN A 60 -7.38 -1.22 -31.45
CA ASN A 60 -8.29 -1.98 -32.28
C ASN A 60 -8.39 -3.41 -31.74
N ILE A 61 -9.34 -3.71 -30.85
CA ILE A 61 -9.85 -5.08 -30.69
C ILE A 61 -11.33 -5.08 -30.30
N ASN A 62 -12.15 -5.76 -31.11
CA ASN A 62 -13.50 -6.19 -30.77
C ASN A 62 -13.47 -7.11 -29.54
N ASN A 63 -13.98 -6.64 -28.40
CA ASN A 63 -14.13 -7.39 -27.13
C ASN A 63 -15.09 -8.60 -27.21
N THR A 64 -15.61 -8.93 -28.39
CA THR A 64 -16.62 -9.96 -28.61
C THR A 64 -16.20 -11.31 -28.03
N ILE A 65 -14.93 -11.68 -28.15
CA ILE A 65 -14.42 -12.95 -27.61
C ILE A 65 -14.45 -12.98 -26.07
N LEU A 66 -14.12 -11.86 -25.41
CA LEU A 66 -14.12 -11.79 -23.94
C LEU A 66 -15.53 -11.78 -23.35
N GLU A 67 -16.49 -11.23 -24.11
CA GLU A 67 -17.92 -11.26 -23.79
C GLU A 67 -18.52 -12.65 -23.99
N GLU A 68 -18.21 -13.31 -25.12
CA GLU A 68 -18.65 -14.68 -25.44
C GLU A 68 -18.22 -15.70 -24.38
N TYR A 69 -17.00 -15.57 -23.86
CA TYR A 69 -16.48 -16.46 -22.81
C TYR A 69 -16.84 -16.01 -21.38
N GLY A 70 -17.57 -14.91 -21.19
CA GLY A 70 -17.98 -14.40 -19.88
C GLY A 70 -16.84 -13.92 -18.97
N ILE A 71 -15.63 -13.80 -19.50
CA ILE A 71 -14.44 -13.39 -18.73
C ILE A 71 -14.55 -11.92 -18.35
N LEU A 72 -15.09 -11.09 -19.24
CA LEU A 72 -15.32 -9.67 -18.97
C LEU A 72 -16.20 -9.46 -17.73
N TYR A 73 -17.18 -10.32 -17.51
CA TYR A 73 -18.04 -10.28 -16.32
C TYR A 73 -17.24 -10.49 -15.03
N HIS A 74 -16.31 -11.46 -15.01
CA HIS A 74 -15.46 -11.69 -13.84
C HIS A 74 -14.51 -10.52 -13.57
N ILE A 75 -13.99 -9.88 -14.61
CA ILE A 75 -13.12 -8.69 -14.49
C ILE A 75 -13.94 -7.51 -13.93
N LYS A 76 -15.12 -7.23 -14.50
CA LYS A 76 -16.03 -6.18 -14.02
C LYS A 76 -16.43 -6.43 -12.56
N ALA A 77 -16.84 -7.65 -12.21
CA ALA A 77 -17.18 -7.98 -10.82
C ALA A 77 -16.00 -7.83 -9.84
N ALA A 78 -14.76 -8.02 -10.32
CA ALA A 78 -13.57 -7.75 -9.51
C ALA A 78 -13.31 -6.25 -9.34
N LEU A 79 -13.52 -5.47 -10.40
CA LEU A 79 -13.41 -4.02 -10.38
C LEU A 79 -14.48 -3.38 -9.49
N ASP A 80 -15.72 -3.86 -9.53
CA ASP A 80 -16.82 -3.33 -8.71
C ASP A 80 -16.47 -3.35 -7.21
N ARG A 81 -15.78 -4.39 -6.75
CA ARG A 81 -15.27 -4.46 -5.36
C ARG A 81 -14.28 -3.36 -5.04
N VAL A 82 -13.47 -2.93 -6.00
CA VAL A 82 -12.53 -1.82 -5.86
C VAL A 82 -13.27 -0.48 -5.90
N VAL A 83 -14.24 -0.33 -6.81
CA VAL A 83 -15.09 0.87 -6.93
C VAL A 83 -15.87 1.14 -5.64
N MET A 84 -16.41 0.09 -5.01
CA MET A 84 -17.09 0.20 -3.70
C MET A 84 -16.18 0.68 -2.57
N LEU A 85 -14.85 0.60 -2.73
CA LEU A 85 -13.87 1.07 -1.77
C LEU A 85 -13.30 2.45 -2.13
N ALA A 86 -13.84 3.15 -3.14
CA ALA A 86 -13.30 4.42 -3.65
C ALA A 86 -13.13 5.49 -2.57
N GLU A 87 -14.08 5.62 -1.64
CA GLU A 87 -13.99 6.55 -0.50
C GLU A 87 -12.74 6.28 0.37
N ASN A 88 -12.49 5.01 0.67
CA ASN A 88 -11.32 4.58 1.44
C ASN A 88 -10.02 4.73 0.65
N LEU A 89 -10.06 4.48 -0.67
CA LEU A 89 -8.91 4.60 -1.56
C LEU A 89 -8.37 6.03 -1.63
N ILE A 90 -9.26 7.03 -1.69
CA ILE A 90 -8.87 8.46 -1.68
C ILE A 90 -8.27 8.86 -0.35
N GLY A 91 -8.86 8.41 0.76
CA GLY A 91 -8.32 8.63 2.10
C GLY A 91 -7.03 7.86 2.38
N ASN A 92 -6.58 6.99 1.46
CA ASN A 92 -5.52 6.00 1.68
C ASN A 92 -5.74 5.23 3.00
N GLU A 93 -7.01 4.96 3.29
CA GLU A 93 -7.43 4.27 4.50
C GLU A 93 -7.22 2.77 4.32
N THR A 94 -6.40 2.19 5.19
CA THR A 94 -6.23 0.73 5.23
C THR A 94 -7.27 0.13 6.17
N SER A 95 -7.81 -1.04 5.80
CA SER A 95 -8.69 -1.82 6.70
C SER A 95 -7.96 -2.27 7.96
N ASN A 96 -6.62 -2.18 7.98
CA ASN A 96 -5.80 -2.62 9.09
C ASN A 96 -5.22 -1.46 9.92
N LYS A 97 -6.13 -0.64 10.47
CA LYS A 97 -5.78 0.43 11.42
C LYS A 97 -5.03 -0.14 12.64
N ALA A 98 -5.38 -1.36 13.07
CA ALA A 98 -4.73 -2.05 14.17
C ALA A 98 -3.25 -2.38 13.89
N GLU A 99 -2.92 -2.98 12.74
CA GLU A 99 -1.53 -3.26 12.37
C GLU A 99 -0.72 -1.97 12.23
N MET A 100 -1.31 -0.93 11.64
CA MET A 100 -0.62 0.35 11.49
C MET A 100 -0.29 0.96 12.86
N PHE A 101 -1.24 0.95 13.79
CA PHE A 101 -1.01 1.39 15.17
C PHE A 101 0.04 0.51 15.88
N MET A 102 -0.09 -0.82 15.80
CA MET A 102 0.82 -1.76 16.45
C MET A 102 2.25 -1.63 15.91
N SER A 103 2.43 -1.35 14.61
CA SER A 103 3.74 -1.08 14.02
C SER A 103 4.40 0.17 14.61
N LEU A 104 3.59 1.17 14.96
CA LEU A 104 4.04 2.44 15.52
C LEU A 104 4.38 2.27 17.01
N LEU A 105 3.51 1.59 17.75
CA LEU A 105 3.75 1.20 19.15
C LEU A 105 5.03 0.35 19.27
N ALA A 106 5.23 -0.61 18.37
CA ALA A 106 6.45 -1.43 18.33
C ALA A 106 7.72 -0.58 18.13
N LYS A 107 7.67 0.49 17.32
CA LYS A 107 8.80 1.43 17.15
C LYS A 107 9.10 2.21 18.43
N TYR A 108 8.08 2.64 19.15
CA TYR A 108 8.26 3.32 20.44
C TYR A 108 8.72 2.37 21.56
N ASN A 109 8.38 1.09 21.44
CA ASN A 109 8.87 0.03 22.32
C ASN A 109 10.28 -0.43 21.94
N ALA A 110 10.68 -0.32 20.67
CA ALA A 110 12.03 -0.55 20.13
C ALA A 110 12.70 -1.86 20.57
N GLY A 111 11.93 -2.91 20.87
CA GLY A 111 12.47 -4.17 21.40
C GLY A 111 13.10 -4.04 22.80
N LYS A 112 12.90 -2.92 23.50
CA LYS A 112 13.21 -2.83 24.93
C LYS A 112 12.36 -3.88 25.63
N ARG A 113 12.98 -4.68 26.51
CA ARG A 113 12.21 -5.56 27.42
C ARG A 113 11.13 -4.69 28.06
N LEU A 114 9.87 -5.11 27.91
CA LEU A 114 8.72 -4.41 28.47
C LEU A 114 9.02 -4.19 29.96
N ASN A 115 9.34 -2.96 30.34
CA ASN A 115 9.69 -2.67 31.72
C ASN A 115 8.39 -2.63 32.52
N LEU A 116 7.96 -3.80 32.98
CA LEU A 116 6.77 -4.00 33.80
C LEU A 116 6.96 -3.52 35.24
N ILE A 117 8.20 -3.19 35.63
CA ILE A 117 8.54 -2.81 37.00
C ILE A 117 8.12 -1.37 37.27
N THR A 118 8.21 -0.48 36.26
CA THR A 118 7.72 0.89 36.35
C THR A 118 6.30 1.02 35.80
N ARG A 119 5.34 1.16 36.73
CA ARG A 119 3.93 1.44 36.41
C ARG A 119 3.82 2.64 35.46
N GLY A 120 3.07 2.49 34.37
CA GLY A 120 2.78 3.56 33.41
C GLY A 120 3.77 3.72 32.24
N SER A 121 4.88 2.96 32.20
CA SER A 121 5.85 3.07 31.09
C SER A 121 5.21 2.68 29.74
N PHE A 122 4.54 1.53 29.70
CA PHE A 122 3.88 1.06 28.48
C PHE A 122 2.69 1.96 28.10
N GLU A 123 1.91 2.39 29.08
CA GLU A 123 0.77 3.29 28.88
C GLU A 123 1.22 4.60 28.24
N THR A 124 2.31 5.20 28.72
CA THR A 124 2.89 6.41 28.15
C THR A 124 3.33 6.18 26.70
N GLN A 125 3.99 5.05 26.40
CA GLN A 125 4.41 4.70 25.04
C GLN A 125 3.22 4.47 24.10
N ALA A 126 2.16 3.85 24.59
CA ALA A 126 0.90 3.68 23.86
C ALA A 126 0.26 5.03 23.55
N ASN A 127 0.16 5.94 24.53
CA ASN A 127 -0.38 7.28 24.34
C ASN A 127 0.43 8.10 23.33
N ILE A 128 1.76 8.03 23.41
CA ILE A 128 2.68 8.64 22.43
C ILE A 128 2.44 8.07 21.02
N ALA A 129 2.25 6.76 20.90
CA ALA A 129 1.95 6.12 19.62
C ALA A 129 0.60 6.60 19.06
N VAL A 130 -0.43 6.72 19.90
CA VAL A 130 -1.74 7.25 19.50
C VAL A 130 -1.62 8.69 18.99
N LEU A 131 -0.88 9.56 19.69
CA LEU A 131 -0.65 10.94 19.26
C LEU A 131 0.05 10.99 17.90
N ARG A 132 1.09 10.18 17.71
CA ARG A 132 1.81 10.09 16.43
C ARG A 132 0.94 9.56 15.30
N TYR A 133 0.05 8.61 15.58
CA TYR A 133 -0.86 8.03 14.60
C TYR A 133 -1.88 9.07 14.12
N ASN A 134 -2.49 9.81 15.04
CA ASN A 134 -3.56 10.76 14.74
C ASN A 134 -3.07 12.11 14.21
N LYS A 135 -1.96 12.64 14.75
CA LYS A 135 -1.46 14.00 14.45
C LYS A 135 -0.24 14.00 13.52
N GLY A 136 0.26 12.83 13.12
CA GLY A 136 1.38 12.72 12.20
C GLY A 136 2.71 13.16 12.82
N ILE A 137 3.71 13.49 12.00
CA ILE A 137 5.10 13.66 12.45
C ILE A 137 5.29 14.83 13.42
N ASN A 138 4.51 15.90 13.24
CA ASN A 138 4.68 17.17 13.92
C ASN A 138 4.00 17.24 15.28
N TRP A 139 3.32 16.17 15.72
CA TRP A 139 2.55 16.16 16.97
C TRP A 139 3.33 16.68 18.19
N HIS A 140 4.64 16.41 18.26
CA HIS A 140 5.51 16.88 19.33
C HIS A 140 5.66 18.40 19.32
N ALA A 141 5.92 19.00 18.16
CA ALA A 141 6.09 20.45 18.01
C ALA A 141 4.77 21.17 18.26
N ASP A 142 3.68 20.64 17.70
CA ASP A 142 2.34 21.21 17.89
C ASP A 142 1.95 21.18 19.38
N SER A 143 2.18 20.06 20.06
CA SER A 143 1.90 19.94 21.50
C SER A 143 2.79 20.85 22.34
N TRP A 144 4.08 20.97 21.99
CA TRP A 144 5.01 21.87 22.68
C TRP A 144 4.53 23.31 22.58
N ARG A 145 4.29 23.78 21.36
CA ARG A 145 3.86 25.15 21.07
C ARG A 145 2.55 25.48 21.78
N ASN A 146 1.61 24.53 21.85
CA ASN A 146 0.34 24.70 22.56
C ASN A 146 0.48 24.80 24.10
N ILE A 147 1.52 24.22 24.69
CA ILE A 147 1.70 24.20 26.15
C ILE A 147 2.59 25.37 26.60
N THR A 148 3.64 25.66 25.84
CA THR A 148 4.69 26.59 26.27
C THR A 148 4.65 27.93 25.54
N ASP A 149 3.76 28.12 24.56
CA ASP A 149 3.68 29.28 23.65
C ASP A 149 5.03 29.70 23.04
N THR A 150 5.98 28.77 23.01
CA THR A 150 7.35 28.97 22.53
C THR A 150 7.63 28.02 21.39
N GLU A 151 8.56 28.43 20.51
CA GLU A 151 8.99 27.56 19.44
C GLU A 151 9.78 26.35 19.96
N GLU A 152 9.71 25.25 19.21
CA GLU A 152 10.53 24.08 19.48
C GLU A 152 12.04 24.38 19.40
N GLY A 153 12.81 23.75 20.30
CA GLY A 153 14.26 23.87 20.30
C GLY A 153 14.93 23.28 19.06
N GLU A 154 16.16 23.72 18.77
CA GLU A 154 16.90 23.38 17.55
C GLU A 154 17.06 21.86 17.35
N ASN A 155 17.29 21.12 18.44
CA ASN A 155 17.40 19.66 18.39
C ASN A 155 16.12 18.98 17.90
N LEU A 156 14.95 19.47 18.33
CA LEU A 156 13.66 18.94 17.89
C LEU A 156 13.42 19.30 16.41
N LYS A 157 13.76 20.53 15.99
CA LYS A 157 13.71 20.94 14.58
C LYS A 157 14.56 20.03 13.69
N ILE A 158 15.80 19.73 14.09
CA ILE A 158 16.70 18.81 13.36
C ILE A 158 16.10 17.40 13.28
N PHE A 159 15.57 16.89 14.39
CA PHE A 159 14.94 15.56 14.42
C PHE A 159 13.72 15.47 13.49
N LEU A 160 12.84 16.47 13.52
CA LEU A 160 11.66 16.52 12.65
C LEU A 160 12.06 16.59 11.17
N LYS A 161 13.04 17.42 10.82
CA LYS A 161 13.60 17.48 9.45
C LYS A 161 14.09 16.11 8.97
N ARG A 162 14.82 15.36 9.81
CA ARG A 162 15.28 14.00 9.48
C ARG A 162 14.11 13.03 9.27
N MET A 163 13.08 13.11 10.11
CA MET A 163 11.89 12.27 10.00
C MET A 163 11.09 12.55 8.73
N VAL A 164 10.90 13.82 8.38
CA VAL A 164 10.23 14.23 7.14
C VAL A 164 11.02 13.78 5.92
N ALA A 165 12.34 13.98 5.90
CA ALA A 165 13.20 13.54 4.80
C ALA A 165 13.18 12.01 4.60
N LYS A 166 13.11 11.24 5.69
CA LYS A 166 12.98 9.78 5.64
C LYS A 166 11.64 9.35 5.04
N GLU A 167 10.56 10.03 5.39
CA GLU A 167 9.23 9.76 4.85
C GLU A 167 9.14 10.12 3.36
N GLN A 168 9.69 11.27 2.96
CA GLN A 168 9.79 11.68 1.56
C GLN A 168 10.62 10.67 0.74
N SER A 169 11.77 10.24 1.25
CA SER A 169 12.59 9.19 0.62
C SER A 169 11.82 7.89 0.44
N ARG A 170 11.01 7.48 1.44
CA ARG A 170 10.17 6.28 1.37
C ARG A 170 9.13 6.40 0.24
N LYS A 171 8.44 7.54 0.15
CA LYS A 171 7.47 7.83 -0.93
C LYS A 171 8.14 7.82 -2.31
N GLN A 172 9.32 8.41 -2.44
CA GLN A 172 10.09 8.40 -3.70
C GLN A 172 10.52 7.00 -4.13
N LEU A 173 10.88 6.11 -3.19
CA LEU A 173 11.23 4.72 -3.51
C LEU A 173 10.02 3.93 -4.01
N VAL A 174 8.84 4.14 -3.42
CA VAL A 174 7.59 3.56 -3.92
C VAL A 174 7.32 4.03 -5.36
N ASN A 175 7.41 5.34 -5.61
CA ASN A 175 7.21 5.91 -6.95
C ASN A 175 8.28 5.45 -7.96
N LYS A 176 9.53 5.25 -7.54
CA LYS A 176 10.60 4.69 -8.38
C LYS A 176 10.39 3.23 -8.71
N ASN A 177 9.78 2.44 -7.82
CA ASN A 177 9.44 1.06 -8.12
C ASN A 177 8.29 0.98 -9.12
N ILE A 178 7.35 1.93 -9.07
CA ILE A 178 6.27 2.07 -10.07
C ILE A 178 6.83 2.47 -11.45
N SER A 179 7.81 3.38 -11.51
CA SER A 179 8.42 3.83 -12.78
C SER A 179 9.52 2.89 -13.33
N LYS A 180 10.23 2.13 -12.48
CA LYS A 180 11.17 1.08 -12.96
C LYS A 180 10.45 -0.09 -13.62
N THR A 181 9.20 -0.35 -13.28
CA THR A 181 8.38 -1.32 -14.03
C THR A 181 8.03 -0.84 -15.44
N GLU A 182 8.09 0.47 -15.73
CA GLU A 182 7.83 1.05 -17.06
C GLU A 182 9.01 0.89 -18.03
N SER A 183 10.23 0.59 -17.53
CA SER A 183 11.47 0.58 -18.33
C SER A 183 12.13 -0.80 -18.47
N SER A 184 11.49 -1.86 -17.96
CA SER A 184 12.06 -3.21 -17.90
C SER A 184 11.32 -4.20 -18.81
N THR A 185 11.40 -4.01 -20.12
CA THR A 185 11.35 -5.08 -21.13
C THR A 185 12.68 -5.87 -21.14
N GLY A 186 13.07 -6.36 -19.96
CA GLY A 186 14.28 -7.15 -19.76
C GLY A 186 14.06 -8.19 -18.68
N SER A 187 13.84 -9.44 -19.10
CA SER A 187 13.70 -10.61 -18.22
C SER A 187 14.83 -10.68 -17.19
N LYS A 188 14.51 -10.51 -15.91
CA LYS A 188 15.36 -10.98 -14.81
C LYS A 188 14.65 -12.12 -14.10
N GLN A 189 15.18 -13.32 -14.28
CA GLN A 189 14.80 -14.50 -13.52
C GLN A 189 15.00 -14.22 -12.02
N THR A 190 13.91 -14.10 -11.28
CA THR A 190 13.96 -14.05 -9.82
C THR A 190 14.16 -15.47 -9.29
N LYS A 191 15.33 -15.77 -8.69
CA LYS A 191 15.49 -16.97 -7.86
C LYS A 191 14.46 -16.88 -6.72
N LYS A 192 13.61 -17.90 -6.59
CA LYS A 192 12.74 -18.08 -5.41
C LYS A 192 13.62 -18.22 -4.17
N SER A 193 13.70 -17.17 -3.36
CA SER A 193 14.14 -17.31 -1.97
C SER A 193 12.95 -17.81 -1.17
N HIS A 194 13.07 -18.98 -0.57
CA HIS A 194 12.07 -19.55 0.32
C HIS A 194 12.21 -18.85 1.67
N ASN A 195 11.26 -17.96 2.00
CA ASN A 195 11.26 -17.22 3.26
C ASN A 195 10.43 -18.02 4.29
N THR A 196 11.08 -18.93 5.02
CA THR A 196 10.46 -19.76 6.08
C THR A 196 10.78 -19.20 7.46
N ASP A 197 10.39 -17.96 7.74
CA ASP A 197 10.64 -17.34 9.05
C ASP A 197 9.36 -16.79 9.72
N TYR A 198 8.21 -17.35 9.36
CA TYR A 198 6.95 -17.13 10.07
C TYR A 198 6.31 -18.50 10.39
N GLY A 199 6.64 -19.07 11.54
CA GLY A 199 5.93 -20.22 12.10
C GLY A 199 6.80 -21.15 12.96
N PRO A 200 6.23 -21.85 13.96
CA PRO A 200 6.97 -22.73 14.85
C PRO A 200 7.26 -24.07 14.16
N SER A 201 8.17 -24.06 13.18
CA SER A 201 8.80 -25.27 12.67
C SER A 201 10.22 -25.37 13.24
N VAL A 202 10.31 -25.43 14.57
CA VAL A 202 11.51 -25.96 15.23
C VAL A 202 11.30 -27.47 15.33
N PRO A 203 12.15 -28.31 14.71
CA PRO A 203 12.02 -29.76 14.87
C PRO A 203 12.21 -30.11 16.35
N ALA A 204 11.20 -30.78 16.91
CA ALA A 204 11.23 -31.31 18.26
C ALA A 204 12.28 -32.43 18.36
N THR A 205 13.45 -32.12 18.89
CA THR A 205 14.34 -33.12 19.49
C THR A 205 14.69 -32.68 20.90
N VAL A 206 13.78 -32.95 21.82
CA VAL A 206 14.06 -32.97 23.25
C VAL A 206 14.68 -34.34 23.54
N SER A 207 16.01 -34.40 23.63
CA SER A 207 16.70 -35.46 24.35
C SER A 207 17.15 -34.88 25.69
N VAL A 208 16.33 -35.12 26.71
CA VAL A 208 16.71 -34.92 28.11
C VAL A 208 17.72 -36.01 28.46
N ALA A 209 18.98 -35.63 28.63
CA ALA A 209 19.92 -36.42 29.43
C ALA A 209 19.99 -35.75 30.81
N VAL A 210 19.18 -36.25 31.75
CA VAL A 210 19.44 -36.09 33.18
C VAL A 210 20.61 -37.01 33.48
N ASN A 211 21.70 -36.46 34.01
CA ASN A 211 22.59 -37.22 34.87
C ASN A 211 22.74 -36.45 36.18
N LEU A 212 22.47 -37.20 37.24
CA LEU A 212 22.62 -36.88 38.65
C LEU A 212 24.07 -36.52 39.00
#